data_AF-A0A937F3R5-F1
#
_entry.id   AF-A0A937F3R5-F1
#
_cell.length_a   1.000
_cell.length_b   1.000
_cell.length_c   1.000
_cell.angle_alpha   90.00
_cell.angle_beta   90.00
_cell.angle_gamma   90.00
#
_symmetry.space_group_name_H-M   'P 1'
#
loop_
_entity.id
_entity.type
_entity.pdbx_description
1 polymer ?
#
loop_
_entity_poly.entity_id
_entity_poly.type
_entity_poly.pdbx_seq_one_letter_code
_entity_poly.pdbx_strand_id
1 'polypeptide(L)'
;MRKILIIIGCVITFLIVLVMSNPAIVFGLAPWKSQKIIYRHRLDQQHRIEFQMQDVGALGYNRRIVEIKPFLFFHLTEEIDTSNIDKNEWLQVDEEINEIEFKGA
;
A
#
# COMPACT_ATOMS: atom_id res chain seq x y z
N MET A 1 -14.46 -40.48 0.68
CA MET A 1 -13.97 -39.85 -0.56
C MET A 1 -14.81 -38.64 -0.99
N ARG A 2 -16.12 -38.76 -1.24
CA ARG A 2 -16.98 -37.62 -1.67
C ARG A 2 -16.90 -36.37 -0.79
N LYS A 3 -16.95 -36.52 0.55
CA LYS A 3 -16.87 -35.39 1.50
C LYS A 3 -15.51 -34.68 1.47
N ILE A 4 -14.43 -35.43 1.31
CA ILE A 4 -13.06 -34.89 1.23
C ILE A 4 -12.89 -34.09 -0.06
N LEU A 5 -13.42 -34.58 -1.18
CA LEU A 5 -13.39 -33.87 -2.46
C LEU A 5 -14.12 -32.51 -2.37
N ILE A 6 -15.26 -32.47 -1.69
CA ILE A 6 -16.03 -31.22 -1.47
C ILE A 6 -15.22 -30.23 -0.62
N ILE A 7 -14.62 -30.69 0.48
CA ILE A 7 -13.80 -29.84 1.36
C ILE A 7 -12.63 -29.25 0.59
N ILE A 8 -11.90 -30.08 -0.17
CA ILE A 8 -10.79 -29.63 -1.01
C ILE A 8 -11.27 -28.58 -2.03
N GLY A 9 -12.41 -28.83 -2.70
CA GLY A 9 -13.01 -27.88 -3.62
C GLY A 9 -13.32 -26.53 -2.95
N CYS A 10 -13.95 -26.54 -1.77
CA CYS A 10 -14.24 -25.31 -1.02
C CYS A 10 -12.97 -24.55 -0.62
N VAL A 11 -11.92 -25.25 -0.18
CA VAL A 11 -10.64 -24.63 0.17
C VAL A 11 -9.99 -24.00 -1.06
N ILE A 12 -9.96 -24.69 -2.20
CA ILE A 12 -9.41 -24.15 -3.44
C ILE A 12 -10.17 -22.90 -3.89
N THR A 13 -11.50 -22.95 -3.91
CA THR A 13 -12.32 -21.79 -4.28
C THR A 13 -12.08 -20.61 -3.34
N PHE A 14 -11.98 -20.86 -2.03
CA PHE A 14 -11.67 -19.82 -1.05
C PHE A 14 -10.30 -19.18 -1.30
N LEU A 15 -9.27 -19.97 -1.59
CA LEU A 15 -7.94 -19.46 -1.93
C LEU A 15 -7.95 -18.63 -3.21
N ILE A 16 -8.70 -19.04 -4.24
CA ILE A 16 -8.84 -18.26 -5.48
C ILE A 16 -9.48 -16.90 -5.19
N VAL A 17 -10.56 -16.86 -4.40
CA VAL A 17 -11.23 -15.59 -4.02
C VAL A 17 -10.27 -14.67 -3.25
N LEU A 18 -9.46 -15.20 -2.34
CA LEU A 18 -8.46 -14.41 -1.63
C LEU A 18 -7.42 -13.80 -2.60
N VAL A 19 -6.91 -14.57 -3.56
CA VAL A 19 -5.97 -14.05 -4.56
C VAL A 19 -6.62 -12.98 -5.44
N MET A 20 -7.84 -13.21 -5.91
CA MET A 20 -8.56 -12.26 -6.77
C MET A 20 -9.03 -11.00 -6.05
N SER A 21 -9.00 -10.96 -4.72
CA SER A 21 -9.32 -9.74 -3.97
C SER A 21 -8.27 -8.63 -4.13
N ASN A 22 -7.08 -8.96 -4.65
CA ASN A 22 -6.05 -7.97 -4.93
C ASN A 22 -6.29 -7.28 -6.29
N PRO A 23 -6.64 -5.98 -6.31
CA PRO A 23 -6.93 -5.26 -7.55
C PRO A 23 -5.73 -5.20 -8.51
N ALA A 24 -4.48 -5.27 -8.02
CA ALA A 24 -3.31 -5.34 -8.89
C ALA A 24 -3.31 -6.63 -9.75
N ILE A 25 -3.79 -7.74 -9.19
CA ILE A 25 -3.88 -9.03 -9.89
C ILE A 25 -5.04 -9.02 -10.89
N VAL A 26 -6.16 -8.37 -10.55
CA VAL A 26 -7.35 -8.31 -11.40
C VAL A 26 -7.19 -7.34 -12.57
N PHE A 27 -6.61 -6.16 -12.33
CA PHE A 27 -6.51 -5.11 -13.34
C PHE A 27 -5.15 -5.03 -14.03
N GLY A 28 -4.19 -5.88 -13.65
CA GLY A 28 -2.84 -5.86 -14.21
C GLY A 28 -2.08 -4.55 -13.95
N LEU A 29 -2.53 -3.77 -12.96
CA LEU A 29 -1.88 -2.52 -12.58
C LEU A 29 -0.66 -2.82 -11.71
N ALA A 30 0.42 -2.06 -11.91
CA ALA A 30 1.56 -2.14 -11.01
C ALA A 30 1.11 -1.83 -9.58
N PRO A 31 1.71 -2.45 -8.55
CA PRO A 31 1.42 -2.07 -7.17
C PRO A 31 1.87 -0.63 -6.92
N TRP A 32 1.22 0.02 -5.96
CA TRP A 32 1.73 1.29 -5.40
C TRP A 32 3.07 1.04 -4.72
N LYS A 33 3.98 1.99 -4.90
CA LYS A 33 5.36 1.94 -4.43
C LYS A 33 5.75 3.23 -3.74
N SER A 34 6.41 3.11 -2.61
CA SER A 34 6.81 4.24 -1.77
C SER A 34 8.00 4.96 -2.38
N GLN A 35 7.86 6.25 -2.62
CA GLN A 35 8.95 7.07 -3.17
C GLN A 35 9.60 7.91 -2.09
N LYS A 36 8.81 8.39 -1.13
CA LYS A 36 9.29 9.24 -0.04
C LYS A 36 8.45 9.05 1.21
N ILE A 37 9.07 8.96 2.38
CA ILE A 37 8.39 9.09 3.67
C ILE A 37 8.41 10.58 4.04
N ILE A 38 7.25 11.21 4.05
CA ILE A 38 7.13 12.66 4.32
C ILE A 38 7.15 12.89 5.83
N TYR A 39 6.34 12.13 6.56
CA TYR A 39 6.23 12.20 8.01
C TYR A 39 6.32 10.84 8.67
N ARG A 40 6.82 10.81 9.91
CA ARG A 40 6.71 9.68 10.82
C ARG A 40 5.97 10.11 12.08
N HIS A 41 5.13 9.23 12.60
CA HIS A 41 4.47 9.47 13.87
C HIS A 41 5.52 9.45 14.99
N ARG A 42 5.42 10.38 15.95
CA ARG A 42 6.47 10.54 16.97
C ARG A 42 6.62 9.34 17.90
N LEU A 43 5.52 8.64 18.18
CA LEU A 43 5.50 7.51 19.11
C LEU A 43 5.63 6.15 18.41
N ASP A 44 5.38 6.08 17.11
CA ASP A 44 5.39 4.84 16.35
C ASP A 44 6.03 5.07 14.98
N GLN A 45 7.24 4.54 14.81
CA GLN A 45 8.02 4.71 13.59
C GLN A 45 7.45 3.92 12.39
N GLN A 46 6.57 2.94 12.63
CA GLN A 46 5.89 2.19 11.57
C GLN A 46 4.65 2.94 11.06
N HIS A 47 4.08 3.82 11.90
CA HIS A 47 3.00 4.73 11.53
C HIS A 47 3.58 5.97 10.85
N ARG A 48 3.31 6.12 9.56
CA ARG A 48 4.02 7.08 8.69
C ARG A 48 3.14 7.58 7.57
N ILE A 49 3.51 8.72 6.99
CA ILE A 49 2.86 9.28 5.81
C ILE A 49 3.84 9.23 4.65
N GLU A 50 3.40 8.67 3.54
CA GLU A 50 4.22 8.39 2.38
C GLU A 50 3.67 9.06 1.12
N PHE A 51 4.58 9.56 0.30
CA PHE A 51 4.31 9.78 -1.11
C PHE A 51 4.51 8.47 -1.87
N GLN A 52 3.45 8.00 -2.51
CA GLN A 52 3.45 6.78 -3.30
C GLN A 52 3.20 7.08 -4.78
N MET A 53 3.83 6.27 -5.62
CA MET A 53 3.61 6.28 -7.06
C MET A 53 3.19 4.90 -7.54
N GLN A 54 2.43 4.87 -8.63
CA GLN A 54 2.05 3.65 -9.31
C GLN A 54 2.27 3.83 -10.80
N ASP A 55 2.99 2.89 -11.41
CA ASP A 55 3.19 2.84 -12.85
C ASP A 55 1.93 2.30 -13.55
N VAL A 56 1.37 3.10 -14.45
CA VAL A 56 0.17 2.77 -15.25
C VAL A 56 0.57 2.46 -16.71
N GLY A 57 1.86 2.24 -16.96
CA GLY A 57 2.42 1.99 -18.29
C GLY A 57 2.44 3.24 -19.16
N ALA A 58 1.92 3.13 -20.38
CA ALA A 58 1.95 4.22 -21.36
C ALA A 58 1.17 5.49 -20.92
N LEU A 59 0.33 5.39 -19.89
CA LEU A 59 -0.41 6.52 -19.31
C LEU A 59 0.41 7.31 -18.27
N GLY A 60 1.63 6.85 -17.93
CA GLY A 60 2.50 7.49 -16.96
C GLY A 60 2.30 6.98 -15.54
N TYR A 61 2.32 7.89 -14.56
CA TYR A 61 2.31 7.54 -13.14
C TYR A 61 1.14 8.17 -12.39
N ASN A 62 0.42 7.35 -11.63
CA ASN A 62 -0.46 7.83 -10.58
C ASN A 62 0.38 8.24 -9.37
N ARG A 63 -0.12 9.21 -8.61
CA ARG A 63 0.53 9.81 -7.45
C ARG A 63 -0.47 9.98 -6.34
N ARG A 64 -0.08 9.69 -5.09
CA ARG A 64 -0.90 9.92 -3.91
C ARG A 64 -0.05 10.15 -2.67
N ILE A 65 -0.63 10.79 -1.66
CA ILE A 65 -0.09 10.88 -0.31
C ILE A 65 -0.98 10.06 0.60
N VAL A 66 -0.38 9.10 1.31
CA VAL A 66 -1.15 8.17 2.15
C VAL A 66 -0.58 8.06 3.54
N GLU A 67 -1.47 7.90 4.50
CA GLU A 67 -1.14 7.45 5.85
C GLU A 67 -1.06 5.92 5.86
N ILE A 68 0.04 5.41 6.37
CA ILE A 68 0.31 3.98 6.59
C ILE A 68 0.26 3.72 8.08
N LYS A 69 -0.81 3.05 8.52
CA LYS A 69 -1.01 2.71 9.93
C LYS A 69 -0.83 1.20 10.14
N PRO A 70 0.07 0.77 11.03
CA PRO A 70 0.24 -0.65 11.32
C PRO A 70 -1.03 -1.23 11.97
N PHE A 71 -1.48 -2.39 11.50
CA PHE A 71 -2.62 -3.11 12.06
C PHE A 71 -2.40 -4.62 12.02
N LEU A 72 -2.11 -5.21 13.18
CA LEU A 72 -1.80 -6.64 13.33
C LEU A 72 -0.66 -7.08 12.39
N PHE A 73 -0.99 -7.80 11.31
CA PHE A 73 -0.04 -8.37 10.35
C PHE A 73 -0.01 -7.62 9.01
N PHE A 74 -0.77 -6.53 8.88
CA PHE A 74 -0.84 -5.73 7.65
C PHE A 74 -0.83 -4.23 7.98
N HIS A 75 -0.85 -3.41 6.95
CA HIS A 75 -0.95 -1.97 7.08
C HIS A 75 -2.29 -1.50 6.52
N LEU A 76 -2.94 -0.62 7.25
CA LEU A 76 -4.03 0.19 6.72
C LEU A 76 -3.43 1.35 5.93
N THR A 77 -4.01 1.64 4.78
CA THR A 77 -3.55 2.69 3.88
C THR A 77 -4.73 3.58 3.52
N GLU A 78 -4.63 4.86 3.84
CA GLU A 78 -5.66 5.86 3.57
C GLU A 78 -5.04 7.07 2.89
N GLU A 79 -5.69 7.60 1.86
CA GLU A 79 -5.26 8.84 1.22
C GLU A 79 -5.66 10.03 2.09
N ILE A 80 -4.70 10.92 2.35
CA ILE A 80 -4.88 12.04 3.27
C ILE A 80 -4.41 13.35 2.64
N ASP A 81 -4.98 14.46 3.11
CA ASP A 81 -4.48 15.80 2.82
C ASP A 81 -3.55 16.28 3.95
N THR A 82 -2.31 16.60 3.62
CA THR A 82 -1.30 17.07 4.57
C THR A 82 -1.39 18.58 4.86
N SER A 83 -2.34 19.31 4.25
CA SER A 83 -2.49 20.76 4.43
C SER A 83 -2.69 21.20 5.90
N ASN A 84 -3.35 20.37 6.71
CA ASN A 84 -3.67 20.63 8.11
C ASN A 84 -3.11 19.56 9.05
N ILE A 85 -1.88 19.10 8.81
CA ILE A 85 -1.27 18.05 9.64
C ILE A 85 -0.92 18.54 11.05
N ASP A 86 -1.23 17.72 12.06
CA ASP A 86 -0.85 18.03 13.45
C ASP A 86 0.66 17.82 13.66
N LYS A 87 1.39 18.93 13.79
CA LYS A 87 2.84 18.93 14.02
C LYS A 87 3.23 18.40 15.40
N ASN A 88 2.30 18.30 16.35
CA ASN A 88 2.56 17.70 17.66
C ASN A 88 2.62 16.18 17.57
N GLU A 89 1.86 15.55 16.67
CA GLU A 89 1.86 14.09 16.49
C GLU A 89 2.88 13.65 15.44
N TRP A 90 3.09 14.46 14.41
CA TRP A 90 3.89 14.12 13.24
C TRP A 90 5.25 14.82 13.23
N LEU A 91 6.30 14.06 12.90
CA LEU A 91 7.63 14.56 12.64
C LEU A 91 7.91 14.50 11.15
N GLN A 92 8.23 15.65 10.54
CA GLN A 92 8.65 15.70 9.14
C GLN A 92 10.07 15.14 9.02
N VAL A 93 10.25 14.17 8.13
CA VAL A 93 11.54 13.47 7.93
C VAL A 93 12.05 13.55 6.50
N ASP A 94 11.16 13.68 5.52
CA ASP A 94 11.49 13.81 4.11
C ASP A 94 12.49 12.76 3.56
N GLU A 95 12.34 11.50 3.99
CA GLU A 95 13.25 10.40 3.66
C GLU A 95 12.93 9.81 2.28
N GLU A 96 13.92 9.79 1.37
CA GLU A 96 13.76 9.21 0.03
C GLU A 96 13.92 7.69 0.06
N ILE A 97 13.00 6.99 -0.61
CA ILE A 97 13.00 5.53 -0.73
C ILE A 97 13.18 5.12 -2.20
N ASN A 98 12.49 5.80 -3.12
CA ASN A 98 12.54 5.58 -4.57
C ASN A 98 12.36 4.10 -5.01
N GLU A 99 11.33 3.42 -4.51
CA GLU A 99 11.11 2.00 -4.84
C GLU A 99 10.86 1.72 -6.33
N ILE A 100 10.53 2.73 -7.14
CA ILE A 100 10.34 2.58 -8.60
C ILE A 100 11.67 2.79 -9.36
N GLU A 101 12.74 3.21 -8.67
CA GLU A 101 14.00 3.64 -9.30
C GLU A 101 13.78 4.76 -10.33
N PHE A 102 12.82 5.64 -10.06
CA PHE A 102 12.50 6.76 -10.93
C PHE A 102 13.68 7.74 -10.96
N LYS A 103 14.21 8.03 -12.16
CA LYS A 103 15.42 8.85 -12.36
C LYS A 103 15.15 10.36 -12.52
N GLY A 104 13.93 10.82 -12.22
CA GLY A 104 13.49 12.19 -12.50
C GLY A 104 13.05 12.98 -11.26
N ALA A 105 13.87 12.98 -10.21
CA ALA A 105 13.75 13.94 -9.10
C ALA A 105 14.69 15.13 -9.34
#